data_AF-A0A8X6M0U7-F1
#
_entry.id   AF-A0A8X6M0U7-F1
#
_cell.length_a   1.000
_cell.length_b   1.000
_cell.length_c   1.000
_cell.angle_alpha   90.00
_cell.angle_beta   90.00
_cell.angle_gamma   90.00
#
_symmetry.space_group_name_H-M   'P 1'
#
loop_
_entity.id
_entity.type
_entity.pdbx_description
1 polymer ?
#
loop_
_entity_poly.entity_id
_entity_poly.type
_entity_poly.pdbx_seq_one_letter_code
_entity_poly.pdbx_strand_id
1 'polypeptide(L)' 'MARDTNGRFCVEMPMKDNDIELGQSKSTAIRRLKLLERRFVRKPHIKDKYVEFLQEYEDLNHMQRVKEEEPGLH' A
#
# COMPACT_ATOMS: atom_id res chain seq x y z
N MET A 1 -15.10 24.47 0.92
CA MET A 1 -14.92 23.92 -0.44
C MET A 1 -14.06 24.90 -1.21
N ALA A 2 -12.83 24.52 -1.55
CA ALA A 2 -11.90 25.40 -2.28
C ALA A 2 -11.77 24.91 -3.72
N ARG A 3 -11.48 25.82 -4.67
CA ARG A 3 -11.10 25.45 -6.04
C ARG A 3 -9.61 25.71 -6.19
N ASP A 4 -8.87 24.76 -6.76
CA ASP A 4 -7.48 25.00 -7.12
C ASP A 4 -7.39 25.97 -8.32
N THR A 5 -6.18 26.45 -8.62
CA THR A 5 -5.91 27.36 -9.75
C THR A 5 -6.24 26.74 -11.13
N ASN A 6 -6.46 25.42 -11.17
CA ASN A 6 -6.85 24.66 -12.35
C ASN A 6 -8.37 24.35 -12.38
N GLY A 7 -9.15 24.94 -11.47
CA GLY A 7 -10.60 24.79 -11.42
C GLY A 7 -11.12 23.47 -10.84
N ARG A 8 -10.25 22.62 -10.27
CA ARG A 8 -10.66 21.37 -9.60
C ARG A 8 -11.24 21.68 -8.23
N PHE A 9 -12.26 20.92 -7.84
CA PHE A 9 -12.82 21.01 -6.51
C PHE A 9 -11.89 20.30 -5.51
N CYS A 10 -11.29 21.07 -4.60
CA CYS A 10 -10.57 20.56 -3.44
C CYS A 10 -11.56 20.41 -2.30
N VAL A 11 -11.93 19.16 -2.01
CA VAL A 11 -12.70 18.82 -0.82
C VAL A 11 -11.69 18.49 0.26
N GLU A 12 -11.72 19.26 1.33
CA GLU A 12 -10.98 18.94 2.54
C GLU A 12 -11.59 17.65 3.08
N MET A 13 -10.86 16.54 2.96
CA MET A 13 -11.28 15.27 3.51
C MET A 13 -11.11 15.42 5.02
N PRO A 14 -12.18 15.40 5.82
CA PRO A 14 -12.04 15.49 7.27
C PRO A 14 -11.41 14.18 7.73
N MET A 15 -10.08 14.15 7.75
CA MET A 15 -9.37 13.18 8.56
C MET A 15 -9.78 13.49 9.99
N LYS A 16 -10.28 12.47 10.70
CA LYS A 16 -10.52 12.64 12.13
C LYS A 16 -9.16 12.95 12.75
N ASP A 17 -9.00 14.13 13.33
CA ASP A 17 -7.83 14.57 14.12
C ASP A 17 -7.71 13.80 15.45
N ASN A 18 -7.90 12.48 15.41
CA ASN A 18 -7.67 11.63 16.56
C ASN A 18 -6.90 10.42 16.06
N ASP A 19 -5.65 10.35 16.51
CA ASP A 19 -4.75 9.19 16.52
C ASP A 19 -5.40 7.95 15.90
N ILE A 20 -5.04 7.67 14.64
CA ILE A 20 -5.33 6.37 14.06
C ILE A 20 -4.53 5.38 14.89
N GLU A 21 -5.13 4.84 15.95
CA GLU A 21 -4.59 3.70 16.67
C GLU A 21 -4.61 2.53 15.69
N LEU A 22 -3.52 2.40 14.92
CA LEU A 22 -3.32 1.29 13.99
C LEU A 22 -3.37 -0.06 14.72
N GLY A 23 -3.35 -0.07 16.06
CA GLY A 23 -3.58 -1.22 16.91
C GLY A 23 -2.71 -2.40 16.47
N GLN A 24 -3.35 -3.55 16.25
CA GLN A 24 -2.69 -4.77 15.78
C GLN A 24 -2.54 -4.86 14.25
N SER A 25 -2.58 -3.74 13.51
CA SER A 25 -2.44 -3.71 12.05
C SER A 25 -1.11 -4.33 11.60
N LYS A 26 0.01 -3.97 12.25
CA LYS A 26 1.33 -4.50 11.91
C LYS A 26 1.41 -6.03 12.11
N SER A 27 0.96 -6.54 13.25
CA SER A 27 0.98 -7.98 13.52
C SER A 27 0.06 -8.75 12.57
N THR A 28 -1.09 -8.18 12.23
CA THR A 28 -2.02 -8.73 11.24
C THR A 28 -1.40 -8.76 9.85
N ALA A 29 -0.78 -7.66 9.40
CA ALA A 29 -0.10 -7.57 8.11
C ALA A 29 1.02 -8.62 8.00
N ILE A 30 1.87 -8.73 9.03
CA ILE A 30 2.94 -9.75 9.08
C ILE A 30 2.35 -11.16 9.01
N ARG A 31 1.26 -11.45 9.74
CA ARG A 31 0.61 -12.77 9.69
C ARG A 31 0.08 -13.07 8.29
N ARG A 32 -0.53 -12.09 7.62
CA ARG A 32 -1.04 -12.23 6.25
C ARG A 32 0.10 -12.48 5.26
N LEU A 33 1.21 -11.75 5.40
CA LEU A 33 2.41 -11.95 4.58
C LEU A 33 2.95 -13.38 4.70
N LYS A 34 3.15 -13.88 5.92
CA LYS A 34 3.62 -15.26 6.16
C LYS A 34 2.69 -16.32 5.57
N LEU A 35 1.37 -16.08 5.60
CA LEU A 35 0.39 -16.98 5.00
C LEU A 35 0.51 -16.99 3.46
N LEU A 36 0.72 -15.84 2.84
CA LEU A 36 0.97 -15.72 1.41
C LEU A 36 2.24 -16.47 0.99
N GLU A 37 3.34 -16.28 1.71
CA GLU A 37 4.61 -16.99 1.46
C GLU A 37 4.43 -18.52 1.49
N ARG A 38 3.76 -19.04 2.53
CA ARG A 38 3.46 -20.48 2.63
C ARG A 38 2.58 -20.96 1.47
N ARG A 39 1.62 -20.15 1.03
CA ARG A 39 0.76 -20.46 -0.11
C ARG A 39 1.55 -20.51 -1.41
N PHE A 40 2.49 -19.58 -1.60
CA PHE A 40 3.36 -19.54 -2.78
C PHE A 40 4.28 -20.76 -2.86
N VAL A 41 4.83 -21.23 -1.74
CA VAL A 41 5.62 -22.46 -1.70
C VAL A 41 4.79 -23.68 -2.12
N ARG A 42 3.54 -23.78 -1.65
CA ARG A 42 2.65 -24.89 -2.00
C ARG A 42 2.11 -24.81 -3.43
N LYS A 43 2.03 -23.60 -3.99
CA LYS A 43 1.42 -23.32 -5.30
C LYS A 43 2.26 -22.30 -6.08
N PRO A 44 3.34 -22.75 -6.75
CA PRO A 44 4.26 -21.87 -7.48
C PRO A 44 3.55 -20.99 -8.53
N HIS A 45 2.58 -21.53 -9.27
CA HIS A 45 1.79 -20.77 -10.25
C HIS A 45 1.06 -19.54 -9.68
N ILE A 46 0.69 -19.55 -8.38
CA ILE A 46 0.08 -18.38 -7.73
C ILE A 46 1.13 -17.32 -7.43
N LYS A 47 2.36 -17.74 -7.11
CA LYS A 47 3.49 -16.83 -6.91
C LYS A 47 3.80 -16.10 -8.21
N ASP A 48 3.87 -16.84 -9.32
CA ASP A 48 4.24 -16.27 -10.63
C ASP A 48 3.25 -15.17 -11.04
N LYS A 49 1.94 -15.45 -10.95
CA LYS A 49 0.89 -14.44 -11.21
C LYS A 49 0.93 -13.25 -10.26
N TYR A 50 1.28 -13.47 -9.00
CA TYR A 50 1.40 -12.40 -8.02
C TYR A 50 2.58 -11.48 -8.35
N VAL A 51 3.72 -12.04 -8.78
CA VAL A 51 4.89 -11.28 -9.20
C VAL A 51 4.61 -10.50 -10.49
N GLU A 52 3.98 -11.14 -11.47
CA GLU A 52 3.56 -10.49 -12.73
C GLU A 52 2.66 -9.28 -12.46
N PHE A 53 1.67 -9.44 -11.57
CA PHE A 53 0.81 -8.33 -11.16
C PHE A 53 1.59 -7.19 -10.49
N LEU A 54 2.54 -7.51 -9.59
CA LEU A 54 3.34 -6.47 -8.92
C LEU A 54 4.22 -5.68 -9.90
N GLN A 55 4.73 -6.35 -10.95
CA GLN A 55 5.49 -5.70 -12.01
C GLN A 55 4.60 -4.76 -12.80
N GLU A 56 3.44 -5.21 -13.27
CA GLU A 56 2.47 -4.35 -13.95
C GLU A 56 2.06 -3.14 -13.09
N TYR A 57 1.85 -3.37 -11.79
CA TYR A 57 1.46 -2.31 -10.85
C TYR A 57 2.59 -1.27 -10.62
N GLU A 58 3.86 -1.71 -10.64
CA GLU A 58 5.04 -0.83 -10.63
C GLU A 58 5.15 -0.07 -11.96
N ASP A 59 4.99 -0.75 -13.10
CA ASP A 59 5.07 -0.17 -14.45
C ASP A 59 3.98 0.89 -14.71
N LEU A 60 2.79 0.69 -14.12
CA LEU A 60 1.69 1.65 -14.14
C LEU A 60 1.91 2.84 -13.19
N ASN A 61 3.07 2.94 -12.52
CA ASN A 61 3.38 3.94 -11.49
C ASN A 61 2.36 3.98 -10.34
N HIS A 62 1.71 2.85 -10.04
CA HIS A 62 0.81 2.73 -8.89
C HIS A 62 1.55 2.34 -7.61
N MET A 63 2.78 1.84 -7.74
CA MET A 63 3.69 1.54 -6.65
C MET A 63 5.09 2.02 -7.01
N GLN A 64 5.80 2.58 -6.04
CA GLN A 64 7.21 2.95 -6.17
C GLN A 64 8.01 2.28 -5.07
N ARG A 65 9.23 1.84 -5.39
CA ARG A 65 10.16 1.33 -4.38
C ARG A 65 10.56 2.46 -3.43
N VAL A 66 10.43 2.18 -2.14
CA VAL A 66 10.92 3.07 -1.09
C VAL A 66 12.45 3.01 -1.09
N LYS A 67 13.10 4.17 -1.12
CA LYS A 67 14.56 4.27 -0.93
C LYS A 67 14.86 4.14 0.56
N GLU A 68 15.89 3.40 0.93
CA GLU A 68 16.27 3.15 2.34
C GLU A 68 16.56 4.44 3.13
N GLU A 69 16.80 5.56 2.42
CA GLU A 69 17.10 6.88 3.01
C GLU A 69 15.87 7.74 3.31
N GLU A 70 14.66 7.32 2.92
CA GLU A 70 13.44 8.04 3.30
C GLU A 70 12.82 7.40 4.55
N PRO A 71 12.99 7.99 5.75
CA PRO A 71 12.22 7.58 6.91
C PRO A 71 10.75 7.79 6.56
N GLY A 72 10.01 6.68 6.42
CA GLY A 72 8.60 6.73 6.12
C GLY A 72 7.90 7.69 7.08
N LEU A 73 7.08 8.60 6.53
CA LEU A 73 6.22 9.47 7.33
C LEU A 73 5.54 8.62 8.40
N HIS A 74 5.94 8.87 9.64
CA HIS A 74 5.38 8.27 10.84
C HIS A 74 4.84 9.38 11.73
#